data_AF-K8X4F5-F1
#
_entry.id   AF-K8X4F5-F1
#
_cell.length_a   1.000
_cell.length_b   1.000
_cell.length_c   1.000
_cell.angle_alpha   90.00
_cell.angle_beta   90.00
_cell.angle_gamma   90.00
#
_symmetry.space_group_name_H-M   'P 1'
#
loop_
_entity.id
_entity.type
_entity.pdbx_description
1 polymer ?
#
loop_
_entity_poly.entity_id
_entity_poly.type
_entity_poly.pdbx_seq_one_letter_code
_entity_poly.pdbx_strand_id
1 'polypeptide(L)'
;MKKTTLLVSFILLTGCGDNKDITTVKEMVTYIDRTITVGNAFDHRQMCQTIDWRTEQDKRNRDIVRYSCEINPLNANDILIQNIDFVRGEFLEHTQKSSDVFSEQNKQVQLSKFYLLNAQKALNELSTTSLPKDYAKMKTELEAYLEQHYQTEHVKHFRFSDDFNIKGEPQFAILQLNADRDYINPYYRIENIEQDPVVIERIKQLKALQQQVIEIFYANNADIDNLSPKGAVCEDRATNLYGQIIFPCSFKYQVKHAFDAILFQQQPYMTVKANLQQALTEYDEARAKLDKKDAAYDELKNDIQQRFSTLAKDSVVTHFEQIVDFSLIKGQAPEIADCYFRLALNNGITIELDDKSCFSLAYQNTFNQAYTDLIQGFYISDIRDKVNAQINEVNAKAQNLR
;
A
#
# COMPACT_ATOMS: atom_id res chain seq x y z
N MET A 1 -34.22 -93.61 -37.31
CA MET A 1 -32.94 -92.91 -37.05
C MET A 1 -33.25 -91.48 -36.58
N LYS A 2 -33.08 -91.17 -35.29
CA LYS A 2 -33.06 -89.81 -34.75
C LYS A 2 -32.01 -89.80 -33.65
N LYS A 3 -30.92 -89.02 -33.84
CA LYS A 3 -29.83 -88.87 -32.88
C LYS A 3 -30.01 -87.55 -32.15
N THR A 4 -30.18 -87.61 -30.84
CA THR A 4 -30.09 -86.49 -29.91
C THR A 4 -28.63 -86.27 -29.54
N THR A 5 -28.11 -85.08 -29.81
CA THR A 5 -26.78 -84.64 -29.36
C THR A 5 -26.99 -83.72 -28.16
N LEU A 6 -26.62 -84.18 -26.97
CA LEU A 6 -26.68 -83.41 -25.73
C LEU A 6 -25.40 -82.54 -25.64
N LEU A 7 -25.55 -81.22 -25.71
CA LEU A 7 -24.47 -80.26 -25.54
C LEU A 7 -24.31 -79.99 -24.03
N VAL A 8 -23.22 -80.46 -23.42
CA VAL A 8 -22.88 -80.19 -22.02
C VAL A 8 -22.09 -78.88 -21.97
N SER A 9 -22.74 -77.81 -21.50
CA SER A 9 -22.09 -76.55 -21.15
C SER A 9 -21.30 -76.72 -19.84
N PHE A 10 -19.98 -76.62 -19.93
CA PHE A 10 -19.10 -76.42 -18.79
C PHE A 10 -19.15 -74.94 -18.39
N ILE A 11 -19.89 -74.62 -17.32
CA ILE A 11 -19.84 -73.31 -16.68
C ILE A 11 -18.66 -73.35 -15.71
N LEU A 12 -17.56 -72.67 -16.06
CA LEU A 12 -16.47 -72.38 -15.13
C LEU A 12 -16.97 -71.33 -14.13
N LEU A 13 -17.29 -71.77 -12.92
CA LEU A 13 -17.46 -70.93 -11.75
C LEU A 13 -16.09 -70.35 -11.34
N THR A 14 -15.73 -69.16 -11.82
CA THR A 14 -14.68 -68.35 -11.18
C THR A 14 -15.25 -67.82 -9.88
N GLY A 15 -14.89 -68.44 -8.75
CA GLY A 15 -15.21 -67.90 -7.43
C GLY A 15 -14.47 -66.59 -7.22
N CYS A 16 -15.20 -65.48 -7.16
CA CYS A 16 -14.75 -64.21 -6.60
C CYS A 16 -14.62 -64.34 -5.07
N GLY A 17 -13.69 -65.17 -4.59
CA GLY A 17 -13.33 -65.23 -3.18
C GLY A 17 -12.24 -64.19 -2.92
N ASP A 18 -12.45 -63.34 -1.92
CA ASP A 18 -11.47 -62.35 -1.47
C ASP A 18 -10.08 -62.98 -1.27
N ASN A 19 -9.04 -62.21 -1.60
CA ASN A 19 -7.66 -62.67 -1.48
C ASN A 19 -7.33 -62.98 -0.01
N LYS A 20 -6.89 -64.21 0.27
CA LYS A 20 -6.58 -64.74 1.61
C LYS A 20 -5.64 -63.82 2.41
N ASP A 21 -4.68 -63.19 1.74
CA ASP A 21 -3.71 -62.31 2.42
C ASP A 21 -4.37 -61.01 2.89
N ILE A 22 -5.28 -60.44 2.08
CA ILE A 22 -6.07 -59.26 2.45
C ILE A 22 -6.98 -59.58 3.64
N THR A 23 -7.68 -60.73 3.60
CA THR A 23 -8.52 -61.19 4.73
C THR A 23 -7.70 -61.30 6.01
N THR A 24 -6.49 -61.90 5.93
CA THR A 24 -5.58 -62.05 7.07
C THR A 24 -5.23 -60.70 7.69
N VAL A 25 -4.92 -59.69 6.88
CA VAL A 25 -4.62 -58.34 7.38
C VAL A 25 -5.84 -57.67 7.99
N LYS A 26 -7.01 -57.75 7.34
CA LYS A 26 -8.25 -57.14 7.83
C LYS A 26 -8.71 -57.70 9.18
N GLU A 27 -8.46 -58.98 9.45
CA GLU A 27 -8.85 -59.65 10.70
C GLU A 27 -7.92 -59.36 11.89
N MET A 28 -6.75 -58.76 11.67
CA MET A 28 -5.84 -58.38 12.75
C MET A 28 -6.48 -57.35 13.67
N VAL A 29 -6.23 -57.47 14.98
CA VAL A 29 -6.53 -56.38 15.92
C VAL A 29 -5.51 -55.26 15.78
N THR A 30 -5.97 -54.03 15.93
CA THR A 30 -5.07 -52.89 15.77
C THR A 30 -4.16 -52.66 16.98
N TYR A 31 -3.01 -52.01 16.78
CA TYR A 31 -2.05 -51.74 17.86
C TYR A 31 -2.51 -50.62 18.81
N ILE A 32 -3.29 -49.65 18.30
CA ILE A 32 -3.79 -48.50 19.08
C ILE A 32 -5.02 -48.89 19.90
N ASP A 33 -5.94 -49.66 19.31
CA ASP A 33 -7.15 -50.15 19.98
C ASP A 33 -7.36 -51.65 19.68
N ARG A 34 -7.02 -52.49 20.66
CA ARG A 34 -7.11 -53.95 20.53
C ARG A 34 -8.56 -54.47 20.50
N THR A 35 -9.57 -53.60 20.66
CA THR A 35 -10.98 -53.98 20.61
C THR A 35 -11.56 -53.96 19.20
N ILE A 36 -10.85 -53.38 18.23
CA ILE A 36 -11.27 -53.30 16.83
C ILE A 36 -10.26 -53.96 15.90
N THR A 37 -10.75 -54.48 14.78
CA THR A 37 -9.91 -55.04 13.71
C THR A 37 -9.42 -53.94 12.77
N VAL A 38 -8.34 -54.21 12.04
CA VAL A 38 -7.82 -53.34 10.99
C VAL A 38 -8.90 -53.10 9.94
N GLY A 39 -9.61 -54.15 9.48
CA GLY A 39 -10.71 -54.00 8.54
C GLY A 39 -11.77 -53.01 9.04
N ASN A 40 -12.20 -53.15 10.30
CA ASN A 40 -13.20 -52.24 10.88
C ASN A 40 -12.71 -50.79 11.01
N ALA A 41 -11.42 -50.58 11.29
CA ALA A 41 -10.83 -49.25 11.36
C ALA A 41 -10.73 -48.58 9.98
N PHE A 42 -10.51 -49.34 8.91
CA PHE A 42 -10.13 -48.81 7.61
C PHE A 42 -11.23 -48.86 6.53
N ASP A 43 -12.17 -49.81 6.58
CA ASP A 43 -13.14 -50.10 5.50
C ASP A 43 -14.37 -49.15 5.46
N HIS A 44 -14.64 -48.41 6.52
CA HIS A 44 -15.88 -47.61 6.65
C HIS A 44 -15.63 -46.14 7.01
N ARG A 45 -14.48 -45.60 6.58
CA ARG A 45 -14.08 -44.24 6.90
C ARG A 45 -14.80 -43.22 6.03
N GLN A 46 -15.61 -42.36 6.64
CA GLN A 46 -16.40 -41.33 5.95
C GLN A 46 -15.55 -40.31 5.18
N MET A 47 -14.29 -40.10 5.59
CA MET A 47 -13.37 -39.20 4.90
C MET A 47 -12.80 -39.78 3.59
N CYS A 48 -12.90 -41.09 3.38
CA CYS A 48 -12.44 -41.78 2.18
C CYS A 48 -13.54 -41.77 1.12
N GLN A 49 -13.24 -41.24 -0.06
CA GLN A 49 -14.11 -41.32 -1.24
C GLN A 49 -14.10 -42.73 -1.82
N THR A 50 -12.91 -43.32 -1.91
CA THR A 50 -12.71 -44.69 -2.35
C THR A 50 -11.72 -45.39 -1.43
N ILE A 51 -11.91 -46.70 -1.26
CA ILE A 51 -11.04 -47.58 -0.47
C ILE A 51 -10.65 -48.74 -1.38
N ASP A 52 -9.36 -49.05 -1.42
CA ASP A 52 -8.80 -50.17 -2.18
C ASP A 52 -7.84 -50.98 -1.30
N TRP A 53 -7.87 -52.30 -1.51
CA TRP A 53 -6.97 -53.26 -0.88
C TRP A 53 -6.38 -54.14 -1.96
N ARG A 54 -5.05 -54.22 -2.02
CA ARG A 54 -4.37 -55.04 -3.01
C ARG A 54 -3.12 -55.70 -2.45
N THR A 55 -2.78 -56.85 -3.00
CA THR A 55 -1.49 -57.51 -2.77
C THR A 55 -0.49 -57.06 -3.83
N GLU A 56 0.69 -56.65 -3.41
CA GLU A 56 1.78 -56.24 -4.29
C GLU A 56 3.13 -56.52 -3.65
N GLN A 57 4.22 -56.26 -4.37
CA GLN A 57 5.58 -56.34 -3.82
C GLN A 57 6.14 -54.94 -3.61
N ASP A 58 6.75 -54.71 -2.45
CA ASP A 58 7.39 -53.44 -2.15
C ASP A 58 8.71 -53.25 -2.91
N LYS A 59 9.37 -52.09 -2.72
CA LYS A 59 10.67 -51.76 -3.35
C LYS A 59 11.80 -52.76 -3.01
N ARG A 60 11.60 -53.65 -2.03
CA ARG A 60 12.56 -54.67 -1.58
C ARG A 60 12.10 -56.09 -1.97
N ASN A 61 11.12 -56.22 -2.86
CA ASN A 61 10.51 -57.49 -3.28
C ASN A 61 9.89 -58.28 -2.11
N ARG A 62 9.39 -57.61 -1.07
CA ARG A 62 8.61 -58.25 0.00
C ARG A 62 7.15 -58.25 -0.38
N ASP A 63 6.46 -59.36 -0.14
CA ASP A 63 5.01 -59.43 -0.31
C ASP A 63 4.34 -58.54 0.74
N ILE A 64 3.48 -57.63 0.27
CA ILE A 64 2.73 -56.70 1.12
C ILE A 64 1.24 -56.72 0.76
N VAL A 65 0.41 -56.38 1.74
CA VAL A 65 -0.96 -55.91 1.50
C VAL A 65 -0.94 -54.40 1.62
N ARG A 66 -1.35 -53.70 0.56
CA ARG A 66 -1.50 -52.25 0.55
C ARG A 66 -2.97 -51.87 0.71
N TYR A 67 -3.23 -51.03 1.71
CA TYR A 67 -4.45 -50.25 1.80
C TYR A 67 -4.23 -48.88 1.17
N SER A 68 -5.20 -48.40 0.40
CA SER A 68 -5.28 -47.00 -0.02
C SER A 68 -6.66 -46.41 0.22
N CYS A 69 -6.69 -45.20 0.76
CA CYS A 69 -7.89 -44.39 0.93
C CYS A 69 -7.72 -43.06 0.19
N GLU A 70 -8.57 -42.82 -0.80
CA GLU A 70 -8.64 -41.54 -1.52
C GLU A 70 -9.41 -40.53 -0.67
N ILE A 71 -8.79 -39.43 -0.32
CA ILE A 71 -9.34 -38.37 0.51
C ILE A 71 -9.75 -37.22 -0.40
N ASN A 72 -10.92 -36.64 -0.15
CA ASN A 72 -11.38 -35.47 -0.91
C ASN A 72 -10.38 -34.29 -0.72
N PRO A 73 -9.76 -33.79 -1.80
CA PRO A 73 -8.75 -32.73 -1.70
C PRO A 73 -9.33 -31.36 -1.39
N LEU A 74 -10.65 -31.15 -1.48
CA LEU A 74 -11.29 -29.84 -1.26
C LEU A 74 -10.91 -29.22 0.10
N ASN A 75 -10.95 -30.00 1.18
CA ASN A 75 -10.63 -29.46 2.51
C ASN A 75 -9.13 -29.11 2.67
N ALA A 76 -8.24 -29.88 2.04
CA ALA A 76 -6.82 -29.53 1.99
C ALA A 76 -6.62 -28.23 1.22
N ASN A 77 -7.27 -28.10 0.06
CA ASN A 77 -7.21 -26.91 -0.77
C ASN A 77 -7.72 -25.67 -0.05
N ASP A 78 -8.80 -25.77 0.72
CA ASP A 78 -9.31 -24.64 1.51
C ASP A 78 -8.27 -24.13 2.50
N ILE A 79 -7.59 -25.02 3.23
CA ILE A 79 -6.52 -24.65 4.18
C ILE A 79 -5.34 -24.01 3.45
N LEU A 80 -4.89 -24.61 2.35
CA LEU A 80 -3.73 -24.12 1.60
C LEU A 80 -4.00 -22.75 0.96
N ILE A 81 -5.15 -22.60 0.31
CA ILE A 81 -5.55 -21.35 -0.37
C ILE A 81 -5.75 -20.25 0.67
N GLN A 82 -6.37 -20.53 1.83
CA GLN A 82 -6.53 -19.54 2.90
C GLN A 82 -5.19 -18.98 3.38
N ASN A 83 -4.17 -19.83 3.55
CA ASN A 83 -2.84 -19.39 3.97
C ASN A 83 -2.15 -18.52 2.90
N ILE A 84 -2.24 -18.92 1.62
CA ILE A 84 -1.69 -18.14 0.50
C ILE A 84 -2.41 -16.81 0.36
N ASP A 85 -3.74 -16.80 0.45
CA ASP A 85 -4.59 -15.62 0.32
C ASP A 85 -4.44 -14.66 1.48
N PHE A 86 -4.24 -15.16 2.70
CA PHE A 86 -3.92 -14.34 3.87
C PHE A 86 -2.65 -13.52 3.63
N VAL A 87 -1.56 -14.19 3.21
CA VAL A 87 -0.30 -13.50 2.91
C VAL A 87 -0.49 -12.53 1.74
N ARG A 88 -1.16 -12.92 0.66
CA ARG A 88 -1.48 -12.02 -0.46
C ARG A 88 -2.18 -10.75 0.03
N GLY A 89 -3.18 -10.90 0.91
CA GLY A 89 -3.95 -9.80 1.49
C GLY A 89 -3.08 -8.80 2.24
N GLU A 90 -2.23 -9.28 3.15
CA GLU A 90 -1.29 -8.45 3.91
C GLU A 90 -0.36 -7.62 2.98
N PHE A 91 0.14 -8.23 1.91
CA PHE A 91 1.00 -7.55 0.95
C PHE A 91 0.25 -6.51 0.12
N LEU A 92 -0.98 -6.81 -0.32
CA LEU A 92 -1.81 -5.85 -1.03
C LEU A 92 -2.16 -4.66 -0.13
N GLU A 93 -2.47 -4.90 1.14
CA GLU A 93 -2.75 -3.83 2.10
C GLU A 93 -1.52 -2.94 2.33
N HIS A 94 -0.34 -3.53 2.54
CA HIS A 94 0.91 -2.76 2.70
C HIS A 94 1.24 -1.92 1.46
N THR A 95 1.05 -2.50 0.27
CA THR A 95 1.27 -1.82 -1.01
C THR A 95 0.26 -0.69 -1.22
N GLN A 96 -1.01 -0.90 -0.86
CA GLN A 96 -2.06 0.12 -0.93
C GLN A 96 -1.75 1.29 0.00
N LYS A 97 -1.39 1.04 1.26
CA LYS A 97 -1.02 2.10 2.21
C LYS A 97 0.14 2.97 1.68
N SER A 98 1.12 2.36 1.02
CA SER A 98 2.23 3.09 0.40
C SER A 98 1.75 3.92 -0.80
N SER A 99 0.90 3.35 -1.66
CA SER A 99 0.27 4.03 -2.80
C SER A 99 -0.59 5.22 -2.37
N ASP A 100 -1.35 5.11 -1.28
CA ASP A 100 -2.21 6.18 -0.76
C ASP A 100 -1.42 7.43 -0.34
N VAL A 101 -0.22 7.25 0.21
CA VAL A 101 0.68 8.36 0.56
C VAL A 101 1.07 9.17 -0.68
N PHE A 102 1.43 8.49 -1.78
CA PHE A 102 1.79 9.16 -3.03
C PHE A 102 0.58 9.81 -3.71
N SER A 103 -0.57 9.13 -3.71
CA SER A 103 -1.82 9.69 -4.21
C SER A 103 -2.21 10.97 -3.49
N GLU A 104 -2.04 11.01 -2.15
CA GLU A 104 -2.30 12.22 -1.38
C GLU A 104 -1.29 13.33 -1.72
N GLN A 105 0.01 13.01 -1.85
CA GLN A 105 1.00 13.97 -2.33
C GLN A 105 0.64 14.53 -3.72
N ASN A 106 0.18 13.69 -4.63
CA ASN A 106 -0.26 14.09 -5.97
C ASN A 106 -1.45 15.06 -5.91
N LYS A 107 -2.44 14.81 -5.05
CA LYS A 107 -3.54 15.76 -4.82
C LYS A 107 -3.04 17.12 -4.31
N GLN A 108 -2.08 17.11 -3.39
CA GLN A 108 -1.49 18.36 -2.88
C GLN A 108 -0.73 19.14 -3.97
N VAL A 109 -0.04 18.46 -4.89
CA VAL A 109 0.58 19.08 -6.09
C VAL A 109 -0.49 19.74 -6.96
N GLN A 110 -1.57 19.01 -7.26
CA GLN A 110 -2.63 19.50 -8.15
C GLN A 110 -3.33 20.71 -7.55
N LEU A 111 -3.62 20.67 -6.25
CA LEU A 111 -4.19 21.79 -5.52
C LEU A 111 -3.25 22.99 -5.51
N SER A 112 -1.96 22.77 -5.26
CA SER A 112 -0.93 23.82 -5.32
C SER A 112 -0.86 24.45 -6.71
N LYS A 113 -0.86 23.64 -7.78
CA LYS A 113 -0.86 24.12 -9.16
C LYS A 113 -2.10 24.96 -9.48
N PHE A 114 -3.28 24.51 -9.03
CA PHE A 114 -4.53 25.26 -9.18
C PHE A 114 -4.41 26.67 -8.59
N TYR A 115 -3.88 26.78 -7.37
CA TYR A 115 -3.67 28.08 -6.72
C TYR A 115 -2.59 28.93 -7.40
N LEU A 116 -1.49 28.35 -7.87
CA LEU A 116 -0.47 29.10 -8.62
C LEU A 116 -1.02 29.64 -9.96
N LEU A 117 -1.84 28.85 -10.66
CA LEU A 117 -2.50 29.30 -11.90
C LEU A 117 -3.48 30.45 -11.62
N ASN A 118 -4.24 30.36 -10.54
CA ASN A 118 -5.15 31.42 -10.16
C ASN A 118 -4.42 32.69 -9.68
N ALA A 119 -3.31 32.55 -8.95
CA ALA A 119 -2.43 33.67 -8.65
C ALA A 119 -1.89 34.30 -9.93
N GLN A 120 -1.49 33.51 -10.94
CA GLN A 120 -1.06 34.03 -12.23
C GLN A 120 -2.18 34.86 -12.91
N LYS A 121 -3.44 34.42 -12.84
CA LYS A 121 -4.60 35.19 -13.34
C LYS A 121 -4.76 36.51 -12.60
N ALA A 122 -4.78 36.47 -11.26
CA ALA A 122 -4.87 37.67 -10.43
C ALA A 122 -3.73 38.66 -10.69
N LEU A 123 -2.51 38.15 -10.92
CA LEU A 123 -1.36 38.95 -11.31
C LEU A 123 -1.57 39.60 -12.69
N ASN A 124 -2.05 38.86 -13.69
CA ASN A 124 -2.37 39.44 -15.00
C ASN A 124 -3.45 40.52 -14.86
N GLU A 125 -4.48 40.31 -14.04
CA GLU A 125 -5.51 41.30 -13.76
C GLU A 125 -4.91 42.56 -13.10
N LEU A 126 -4.15 42.39 -12.01
CA LEU A 126 -3.46 43.47 -11.30
C LEU A 126 -2.58 44.30 -12.23
N SER A 127 -1.90 43.67 -13.20
CA SER A 127 -1.04 44.33 -14.17
C SER A 127 -1.77 45.30 -15.10
N THR A 128 -3.09 45.17 -15.24
CA THR A 128 -3.92 46.08 -16.03
C THR A 128 -4.42 47.28 -15.22
N THR A 129 -4.24 47.27 -13.90
CA THR A 129 -4.68 48.34 -12.99
C THR A 129 -3.56 49.37 -12.73
N SER A 130 -3.94 50.54 -12.21
CA SER A 130 -2.99 51.52 -11.68
C SER A 130 -2.59 51.25 -10.22
N LEU A 131 -3.21 50.29 -9.53
CA LEU A 131 -3.12 50.11 -8.07
C LEU A 131 -1.68 50.02 -7.54
N PRO A 132 -0.75 49.24 -8.13
CA PRO A 132 0.63 49.19 -7.63
C PRO A 132 1.36 50.54 -7.74
N LYS A 133 1.09 51.29 -8.81
CA LYS A 133 1.69 52.62 -9.04
C LYS A 133 1.09 53.67 -8.11
N ASP A 134 -0.22 53.65 -7.92
CA ASP A 134 -0.93 54.55 -7.02
C ASP A 134 -0.50 54.32 -5.57
N TYR A 135 -0.34 53.06 -5.17
CA TYR A 135 0.19 52.68 -3.87
C TYR A 135 1.61 53.21 -3.65
N ALA A 136 2.52 52.97 -4.61
CA ALA A 136 3.91 53.45 -4.53
C ALA A 136 3.99 54.98 -4.45
N LYS A 137 3.18 55.68 -5.27
CA LYS A 137 3.10 57.13 -5.27
C LYS A 137 2.64 57.65 -3.91
N MET A 138 1.55 57.10 -3.38
CA MET A 138 0.98 57.53 -2.10
C MET A 138 1.93 57.25 -0.92
N LYS A 139 2.68 56.14 -0.98
CA LYS A 139 3.72 55.81 0.01
C LYS A 139 4.84 56.84 -0.01
N THR A 140 5.35 57.20 -1.19
CA THR A 140 6.36 58.26 -1.36
C THR A 140 5.85 59.63 -0.88
N GLU A 141 4.59 59.97 -1.18
CA GLU A 141 3.97 61.22 -0.72
C GLU A 141 3.87 61.27 0.81
N LEU A 142 3.48 60.16 1.45
CA LEU A 142 3.44 60.06 2.91
C LEU A 142 4.84 60.13 3.52
N GLU A 143 5.83 59.48 2.92
CA GLU A 143 7.24 59.54 3.36
C GLU A 143 7.74 60.98 3.35
N ALA A 144 7.56 61.68 2.23
CA ALA A 144 7.97 63.07 2.08
C ALA A 144 7.25 63.99 3.08
N TYR A 145 5.95 63.77 3.32
CA TYR A 145 5.21 64.51 4.33
C TYR A 145 5.79 64.30 5.73
N LEU A 146 6.08 63.05 6.11
CA LEU A 146 6.67 62.70 7.40
C LEU A 146 8.07 63.31 7.53
N GLU A 147 8.91 63.19 6.50
CA GLU A 147 10.26 63.77 6.50
C GLU A 147 10.25 65.30 6.55
N GLN A 148 9.21 65.97 6.03
CA GLN A 148 9.09 67.43 6.10
C GLN A 148 8.61 67.93 7.48
N HIS A 149 7.71 67.21 8.14
CA HIS A 149 7.01 67.69 9.33
C HIS A 149 7.48 67.06 10.65
N TYR A 150 8.12 65.89 10.59
CA TYR A 150 8.43 65.05 11.76
C TYR A 150 9.92 64.73 11.88
N GLN A 151 10.76 65.76 11.85
CA GLN A 151 12.21 65.61 12.03
C GLN A 151 12.62 65.98 13.46
N THR A 152 13.45 65.15 14.08
CA THR A 152 14.09 65.48 15.37
C THR A 152 15.60 65.28 15.28
N GLU A 153 16.34 65.46 16.38
CA GLU A 153 17.77 65.12 16.37
C GLU A 153 18.00 63.60 16.18
N HIS A 154 17.04 62.77 16.60
CA HIS A 154 17.14 61.31 16.57
C HIS A 154 16.36 60.65 15.44
N VAL A 155 15.34 61.32 14.89
CA VAL A 155 14.49 60.79 13.81
C VAL A 155 14.75 61.59 12.54
N LYS A 156 15.31 60.91 11.54
CA LYS A 156 15.70 61.50 10.25
C LYS A 156 15.00 60.90 9.05
N HIS A 157 14.64 59.62 9.14
CA HIS A 157 14.05 58.89 8.03
C HIS A 157 12.82 58.11 8.50
N PHE A 158 11.95 57.83 7.56
CA PHE A 158 10.77 57.01 7.77
C PHE A 158 10.81 55.83 6.81
N ARG A 159 10.37 54.67 7.28
CA ARG A 159 10.12 53.49 6.45
C ARG A 159 8.76 52.95 6.82
N PHE A 160 8.13 52.24 5.92
CA PHE A 160 6.87 51.57 6.20
C PHE A 160 7.07 50.06 6.24
N SER A 161 6.48 49.44 7.26
CA SER A 161 6.32 48.00 7.35
C SER A 161 4.92 47.66 6.86
N ASP A 162 4.86 47.06 5.69
CA ASP A 162 3.60 46.69 5.04
C ASP A 162 3.61 45.17 4.86
N ASP A 163 2.47 44.52 5.11
CA ASP A 163 2.33 43.08 4.88
C ASP A 163 0.98 42.74 4.23
N PHE A 164 1.02 41.73 3.37
CA PHE A 164 -0.13 41.24 2.64
C PHE A 164 -0.86 40.20 3.49
N ASN A 165 -1.78 40.67 4.33
CA ASN A 165 -2.68 39.79 5.06
C ASN A 165 -3.86 39.38 4.18
N ILE A 166 -3.66 38.36 3.34
CA ILE A 166 -4.68 37.84 2.41
C ILE A 166 -6.05 37.68 3.08
N LYS A 167 -6.13 37.26 4.36
CA LYS A 167 -7.40 37.03 5.06
C LYS A 167 -7.78 38.03 6.17
N GLY A 168 -7.05 39.12 6.31
CA GLY A 168 -7.32 40.08 7.37
C GLY A 168 -7.06 41.51 6.96
N GLU A 169 -7.13 42.41 7.94
CA GLU A 169 -6.91 43.82 7.65
C GLU A 169 -5.49 44.05 7.13
N PRO A 170 -5.34 44.93 6.12
CA PRO A 170 -4.02 45.32 5.64
C PRO A 170 -3.16 45.86 6.78
N GLN A 171 -1.94 45.33 6.89
CA GLN A 171 -0.97 45.76 7.89
C GLN A 171 -0.13 46.89 7.31
N PHE A 172 -0.05 47.99 8.07
CA PHE A 172 0.75 49.15 7.74
C PHE A 172 1.24 49.81 9.02
N ALA A 173 2.55 49.91 9.20
CA ALA A 173 3.17 50.55 10.34
C ALA A 173 4.26 51.52 9.90
N ILE A 174 4.35 52.67 10.58
CA ILE A 174 5.40 53.66 10.34
C ILE A 174 6.60 53.33 11.23
N LEU A 175 7.74 53.09 10.60
CA LEU A 175 9.03 52.88 11.24
C LEU A 175 9.82 54.18 11.22
N GLN A 176 10.24 54.64 12.39
CA GLN A 176 11.05 55.84 12.57
C GLN A 176 12.53 55.43 12.66
N LEU A 177 13.38 56.07 11.87
CA LEU A 177 14.78 55.70 11.70
C LEU A 177 15.72 56.89 11.95
N ASN A 178 16.93 56.62 12.43
CA ASN A 178 17.97 57.63 12.63
C ASN A 178 18.62 58.05 11.30
N ALA A 179 19.65 58.90 11.37
CA ALA A 179 20.42 59.37 10.21
C ALA A 179 21.09 58.23 9.41
N ASP A 180 21.50 57.17 10.10
CA ASP A 180 22.12 55.98 9.51
C ASP A 180 21.08 54.98 8.97
N ARG A 181 19.78 55.31 9.06
CA ARG A 181 18.62 54.48 8.70
C ARG A 181 18.44 53.23 9.57
N ASP A 182 18.97 53.26 10.79
CA ASP A 182 18.77 52.24 11.81
C ASP A 182 17.54 52.54 12.68
N TYR A 183 17.02 51.49 13.32
CA TYR A 183 15.91 51.61 14.26
C TYR A 183 16.29 52.47 15.45
N ILE A 184 15.44 53.45 15.76
CA ILE A 184 15.63 54.30 16.93
C ILE A 184 15.18 53.59 18.21
N ASN A 185 15.83 53.95 19.32
CA ASN A 185 15.37 53.57 20.64
C ASN A 185 13.91 54.06 20.84
N PRO A 186 12.98 53.24 21.35
CA PRO A 186 11.61 53.63 21.61
C PRO A 186 11.44 54.94 22.38
N TYR A 187 12.37 55.29 23.28
CA TYR A 187 12.34 56.55 24.03
C TYR A 187 12.47 57.81 23.15
N TYR A 188 13.04 57.70 21.96
CA TYR A 188 13.24 58.82 21.03
C TYR A 188 12.22 58.83 19.89
N ARG A 189 11.21 57.96 19.94
CA ARG A 189 10.12 57.98 18.97
C ARG A 189 9.31 59.25 19.14
N ILE A 190 8.98 59.86 18.01
CA ILE A 190 7.97 60.89 17.96
C ILE A 190 6.63 60.20 18.24
N GLU A 191 6.04 60.54 19.37
CA GLU A 191 4.72 60.04 19.76
C GLU A 191 3.63 60.70 18.92
N ASN A 192 2.49 60.03 18.80
CA ASN A 192 1.26 60.57 18.21
C ASN A 192 1.34 60.97 16.72
N ILE A 193 2.37 60.56 15.96
CA ILE A 193 2.36 60.68 14.48
C ILE A 193 1.09 60.06 13.89
N GLU A 194 0.64 58.95 14.47
CA GLU A 194 -0.57 58.23 14.06
C GLU A 194 -1.87 58.96 14.42
N GLN A 195 -1.80 60.07 15.18
CA GLN A 195 -2.94 60.93 15.50
C GLN A 195 -3.06 62.13 14.55
N ASP A 196 -2.05 62.39 13.70
CA ASP A 196 -2.10 63.46 12.71
C ASP A 196 -3.20 63.18 11.67
N PRO A 197 -4.15 64.12 11.44
CA PRO A 197 -5.25 63.90 10.50
C PRO A 197 -4.81 63.58 9.06
N VAL A 198 -3.72 64.20 8.59
CA VAL A 198 -3.15 63.95 7.26
C VAL A 198 -2.55 62.54 7.22
N VAL A 199 -1.80 62.14 8.24
CA VAL A 199 -1.21 60.79 8.32
C VAL A 199 -2.32 59.73 8.39
N ILE A 200 -3.33 59.92 9.22
CA ILE A 200 -4.49 59.01 9.34
C ILE A 200 -5.16 58.82 7.99
N GLU A 201 -5.49 59.91 7.29
CA GLU A 201 -6.18 59.84 6.01
C GLU A 201 -5.34 59.15 4.94
N ARG A 202 -4.02 59.42 4.90
CA ARG A 202 -3.11 58.75 3.95
C ARG A 202 -2.95 57.26 4.25
N ILE A 203 -2.83 56.87 5.52
CA ILE A 203 -2.81 55.45 5.92
C ILE A 203 -4.12 54.77 5.50
N LYS A 204 -5.27 55.42 5.73
CA LYS A 204 -6.57 54.90 5.33
C LYS A 204 -6.66 54.68 3.82
N GLN A 205 -6.16 55.61 3.03
CA GLN A 205 -6.12 55.48 1.57
C GLN A 205 -5.16 54.37 1.12
N LEU A 206 -3.99 54.24 1.74
CA LEU A 206 -3.05 53.14 1.48
C LEU A 206 -3.67 51.78 1.79
N LYS A 207 -4.36 51.66 2.93
CA LYS A 207 -5.10 50.44 3.30
C LYS A 207 -6.23 50.15 2.31
N ALA A 208 -6.93 51.16 1.81
CA ALA A 208 -7.98 50.97 0.80
C ALA A 208 -7.41 50.48 -0.55
N LEU A 209 -6.22 50.94 -0.95
CA LEU A 209 -5.53 50.42 -2.13
C LEU A 209 -5.07 48.97 -1.92
N GLN A 210 -4.49 48.65 -0.76
CA GLN A 210 -4.14 47.27 -0.41
C GLN A 210 -5.36 46.35 -0.44
N GLN A 211 -6.50 46.81 0.09
CA GLN A 211 -7.74 46.05 0.10
C GLN A 211 -8.24 45.73 -1.32
N GLN A 212 -8.14 46.66 -2.26
CA GLN A 212 -8.50 46.40 -3.66
C GLN A 212 -7.58 45.35 -4.31
N VAL A 213 -6.28 45.35 -3.99
CA VAL A 213 -5.36 44.30 -4.46
C VAL A 213 -5.72 42.94 -3.83
N ILE A 214 -6.09 42.93 -2.55
CA ILE A 214 -6.58 41.74 -1.83
C ILE A 214 -7.86 41.20 -2.49
N GLU A 215 -8.78 42.07 -2.92
CA GLU A 215 -10.01 41.68 -3.62
C GLU A 215 -9.73 41.02 -4.98
N ILE A 216 -8.81 41.57 -5.79
CA ILE A 216 -8.36 40.95 -7.06
C ILE A 216 -7.79 39.56 -6.79
N PHE A 217 -7.00 39.43 -5.72
CA PHE A 217 -6.46 38.13 -5.33
C PHE A 217 -7.56 37.14 -4.93
N TYR A 218 -8.48 37.55 -4.06
CA TYR A 218 -9.56 36.72 -3.56
C TYR A 218 -10.54 36.27 -4.64
N ALA A 219 -10.86 37.14 -5.59
CA ALA A 219 -11.71 36.80 -6.73
C ALA A 219 -11.18 35.58 -7.50
N ASN A 220 -9.87 35.35 -7.43
CA ASN A 220 -9.20 34.23 -8.07
C ASN A 220 -8.82 33.10 -7.09
N ASN A 221 -8.75 33.35 -5.77
CA ASN A 221 -8.22 32.40 -4.76
C ASN A 221 -9.02 32.36 -3.45
N ALA A 222 -10.35 32.42 -3.52
CA ALA A 222 -11.25 32.52 -2.36
C ALA A 222 -10.97 31.48 -1.24
N ASP A 223 -10.54 30.28 -1.61
CA ASP A 223 -10.35 29.16 -0.67
C ASP A 223 -8.97 29.13 0.02
N ILE A 224 -8.02 30.00 -0.35
CA ILE A 224 -6.68 29.98 0.26
C ILE A 224 -6.74 30.51 1.70
N ASP A 225 -6.64 29.62 2.68
CA ASP A 225 -6.44 29.99 4.08
C ASP A 225 -4.96 30.28 4.40
N ASN A 226 -4.59 31.57 4.39
CA ASN A 226 -3.24 32.06 4.70
C ASN A 226 -2.97 32.14 6.23
N LEU A 227 -3.94 31.86 7.10
CA LEU A 227 -3.72 31.94 8.56
C LEU A 227 -3.00 30.72 9.13
N SER A 228 -2.72 29.70 8.33
CA SER A 228 -1.91 28.56 8.76
C SER A 228 -0.42 28.87 8.57
N PRO A 229 0.39 28.95 9.65
CA PRO A 229 1.84 29.17 9.56
C PRO A 229 2.59 27.99 8.92
N LYS A 230 1.92 26.85 8.71
CA LYS A 230 2.48 25.71 7.96
C LYS A 230 2.62 26.08 6.48
N GLY A 231 3.86 26.09 5.99
CA GLY A 231 4.23 26.41 4.61
C GLY A 231 4.69 27.85 4.38
N ALA A 232 4.85 28.67 5.41
CA ALA A 232 5.31 30.06 5.24
C ALA A 232 6.80 30.21 4.87
N VAL A 233 7.56 29.12 4.78
CA VAL A 233 9.00 29.11 4.55
C VAL A 233 9.31 28.22 3.36
N CYS A 234 10.20 28.69 2.48
CA CYS A 234 10.84 27.80 1.50
C CYS A 234 11.79 26.86 2.24
N GLU A 235 11.68 25.57 1.99
CA GLU A 235 12.72 24.64 2.40
C GLU A 235 13.75 24.56 1.27
N ASP A 236 15.04 24.67 1.58
CA ASP A 236 16.13 24.68 0.59
C ASP A 236 16.26 23.38 -0.24
N ARG A 237 15.34 22.41 -0.07
CA ARG A 237 15.42 21.09 -0.70
C ARG A 237 14.06 20.65 -1.24
N ALA A 238 14.09 20.17 -2.48
CA ALA A 238 12.96 19.50 -3.12
C ALA A 238 12.67 18.09 -2.53
N THR A 239 13.51 17.62 -1.60
CA THR A 239 13.35 16.34 -0.92
C THR A 239 13.85 16.43 0.53
N ASN A 240 13.23 15.68 1.46
CA ASN A 240 13.87 15.46 2.76
C ASN A 240 15.06 14.50 2.66
N LEU A 241 15.72 14.29 3.80
CA LEU A 241 16.79 13.31 3.99
C LEU A 241 16.42 11.87 3.60
N TYR A 242 15.12 11.57 3.41
CA TYR A 242 14.62 10.25 3.02
C TYR A 242 14.19 10.18 1.54
N GLY A 243 14.50 11.20 0.74
CA GLY A 243 14.13 11.25 -0.68
C GLY A 243 12.63 11.49 -0.93
N GLN A 244 11.84 11.78 0.11
CA GLN A 244 10.44 12.15 -0.06
C GLN A 244 10.37 13.55 -0.64
N ILE A 245 9.53 13.75 -1.67
CA ILE A 245 9.33 15.05 -2.29
C ILE A 245 8.85 16.03 -1.22
N ILE A 246 9.68 17.02 -0.94
CA ILE A 246 9.33 18.21 -0.17
C ILE A 246 9.26 19.33 -1.19
N PHE A 247 8.13 20.03 -1.29
CA PHE A 247 8.09 21.16 -2.23
C PHE A 247 9.07 22.23 -1.76
N PRO A 248 9.97 22.73 -2.63
CA PRO A 248 11.00 23.68 -2.24
C PRO A 248 10.40 24.98 -1.67
N CYS A 249 9.17 25.33 -2.05
CA CYS A 249 8.37 26.33 -1.35
C CYS A 249 6.91 25.92 -1.38
N SER A 250 6.14 26.23 -0.33
CA SER A 250 4.69 26.07 -0.42
C SER A 250 4.12 27.03 -1.46
N PHE A 251 3.01 26.64 -2.12
CA PHE A 251 2.31 27.55 -3.03
C PHE A 251 1.90 28.85 -2.32
N LYS A 252 1.57 28.81 -1.01
CA LYS A 252 1.22 30.01 -0.24
C LYS A 252 2.36 31.02 -0.21
N TYR A 253 3.59 30.56 -0.02
CA TYR A 253 4.79 31.40 -0.08
C TYR A 253 4.94 32.01 -1.48
N GLN A 254 4.90 31.18 -2.52
CA GLN A 254 5.08 31.63 -3.91
C GLN A 254 4.05 32.69 -4.31
N VAL A 255 2.80 32.46 -3.91
CA VAL A 255 1.70 33.40 -4.11
C VAL A 255 1.95 34.69 -3.35
N LYS A 256 2.14 34.65 -2.02
CA LYS A 256 2.37 35.86 -1.20
C LYS A 256 3.56 36.67 -1.72
N HIS A 257 4.69 36.01 -1.95
CA HIS A 257 5.92 36.64 -2.41
C HIS A 257 5.73 37.33 -3.77
N ALA A 258 4.92 36.77 -4.68
CA ALA A 258 4.63 37.40 -5.96
C ALA A 258 3.85 38.72 -5.80
N PHE A 259 2.88 38.77 -4.89
CA PHE A 259 2.13 40.00 -4.59
C PHE A 259 3.01 41.02 -3.87
N ASP A 260 3.79 40.60 -2.87
CA ASP A 260 4.74 41.47 -2.18
C ASP A 260 5.76 42.09 -3.14
N ALA A 261 6.28 41.29 -4.08
CA ALA A 261 7.24 41.73 -5.07
C ALA A 261 6.68 42.82 -5.98
N ILE A 262 5.42 42.73 -6.39
CA ILE A 262 4.77 43.75 -7.23
C ILE A 262 4.37 44.97 -6.42
N LEU A 263 3.66 44.78 -5.30
CA LEU A 263 3.04 45.86 -4.56
C LEU A 263 4.04 46.63 -3.70
N PHE A 264 4.94 45.95 -3.01
CA PHE A 264 5.83 46.57 -2.03
C PHE A 264 7.24 46.76 -2.55
N GLN A 265 7.77 45.79 -3.31
CA GLN A 265 9.13 45.85 -3.84
C GLN A 265 9.18 46.48 -5.24
N GLN A 266 8.03 46.75 -5.87
CA GLN A 266 7.92 47.38 -7.19
C GLN A 266 8.72 46.63 -8.28
N GLN A 267 8.82 45.31 -8.17
CA GLN A 267 9.48 44.50 -9.17
C GLN A 267 8.72 44.52 -10.50
N PRO A 268 9.42 44.43 -11.64
CA PRO A 268 8.77 44.34 -12.93
C PRO A 268 7.83 43.14 -13.01
N TYR A 269 6.62 43.38 -13.52
CA TYR A 269 5.61 42.34 -13.68
C TYR A 269 6.12 41.09 -14.40
N MET A 270 6.92 41.29 -15.46
CA MET A 270 7.50 40.19 -16.25
C MET A 270 8.45 39.30 -15.42
N THR A 271 9.19 39.88 -14.48
CA THR A 271 10.09 39.12 -13.58
C THR A 271 9.28 38.25 -12.63
N VAL A 272 8.26 38.82 -11.99
CA VAL A 272 7.40 38.08 -11.05
C VAL A 272 6.61 36.98 -11.76
N LYS A 273 6.09 37.25 -12.96
CA LYS A 273 5.42 36.27 -13.80
C LYS A 273 6.35 35.12 -14.20
N ALA A 274 7.62 35.41 -14.51
CA ALA A 274 8.61 34.39 -14.84
C ALA A 274 8.89 33.46 -13.65
N ASN A 275 9.05 34.01 -12.44
CA ASN A 275 9.25 33.21 -11.22
C ASN A 275 8.06 32.28 -10.95
N LEU A 276 6.83 32.79 -11.09
CA LEU A 276 5.63 31.97 -10.91
C LEU A 276 5.51 30.87 -11.99
N GLN A 277 5.90 31.19 -13.22
CA GLN A 277 5.92 30.21 -14.31
C GLN A 277 6.96 29.12 -14.08
N GLN A 278 8.14 29.47 -13.55
CA GLN A 278 9.14 28.49 -13.15
C GLN A 278 8.59 27.57 -12.05
N ALA A 279 7.95 28.12 -11.02
CA ALA A 279 7.31 27.30 -9.98
C ALA A 279 6.27 26.35 -10.60
N LEU A 280 5.40 26.83 -11.49
CA LEU A 280 4.43 25.96 -12.20
C LEU A 280 5.12 24.80 -12.95
N THR A 281 6.25 25.05 -13.62
CA THR A 281 7.05 24.01 -14.28
C THR A 281 7.60 23.00 -13.29
N GLU A 282 8.14 23.43 -12.14
CA GLU A 282 8.62 22.54 -11.08
C GLU A 282 7.49 21.65 -10.52
N TYR A 283 6.28 22.20 -10.35
CA TYR A 283 5.10 21.44 -9.94
C TYR A 283 4.65 20.42 -11.00
N ASP A 284 4.77 20.74 -12.29
CA ASP A 284 4.48 19.81 -13.38
C ASP A 284 5.47 18.64 -13.45
N GLU A 285 6.75 18.91 -13.23
CA GLU A 285 7.78 17.86 -13.13
C GLU A 285 7.55 16.96 -11.90
N ALA A 286 7.22 17.56 -10.75
CA ALA A 286 6.89 16.81 -9.54
C ALA A 286 5.66 15.92 -9.75
N ARG A 287 4.61 16.45 -10.39
CA ARG A 287 3.42 15.69 -10.76
C ARG A 287 3.77 14.50 -11.64
N ALA A 288 4.52 14.72 -12.72
CA ALA A 288 4.88 13.65 -13.64
C ALA A 288 5.69 12.53 -12.97
N LYS A 289 6.50 12.85 -11.95
CA LYS A 289 7.20 11.85 -11.13
C LYS A 289 6.24 11.06 -10.24
N LEU A 290 5.27 11.73 -9.61
CA LEU A 290 4.27 11.09 -8.77
C LEU A 290 3.30 10.23 -9.57
N ASP A 291 2.81 10.70 -10.73
CA ASP A 291 1.95 9.93 -11.63
C ASP A 291 2.65 8.62 -12.08
N LYS A 292 3.97 8.68 -12.35
CA LYS A 292 4.77 7.48 -12.64
C LYS A 292 4.87 6.52 -11.45
N LYS A 293 5.00 7.05 -10.23
CA LYS A 293 5.01 6.21 -9.01
C LYS A 293 3.65 5.56 -8.78
N ASP A 294 2.55 6.31 -8.93
CA ASP A 294 1.19 5.79 -8.79
C ASP A 294 0.96 4.63 -9.78
N ALA A 295 1.30 4.82 -11.06
CA ALA A 295 1.21 3.76 -12.07
C ALA A 295 2.05 2.52 -11.72
N ALA A 296 3.29 2.73 -11.25
CA ALA A 296 4.17 1.63 -10.86
C ALA A 296 3.65 0.84 -9.64
N TYR A 297 2.97 1.51 -8.69
CA TYR A 297 2.31 0.83 -7.56
C TYR A 297 1.10 0.02 -8.01
N ASP A 298 0.34 0.50 -8.99
CA ASP A 298 -0.78 -0.27 -9.55
C ASP A 298 -0.29 -1.50 -10.34
N GLU A 299 0.80 -1.36 -11.10
CA GLU A 299 1.49 -2.49 -11.72
C GLU A 299 1.98 -3.50 -10.67
N LEU A 300 2.55 -3.02 -9.56
CA LEU A 300 3.00 -3.88 -8.46
C LEU A 300 1.84 -4.64 -7.81
N LYS A 301 0.68 -4.01 -7.60
CA LYS A 301 -0.52 -4.68 -7.07
C LYS A 301 -0.99 -5.80 -8.01
N ASN A 302 -1.00 -5.54 -9.32
CA ASN A 302 -1.37 -6.54 -10.33
C ASN A 302 -0.36 -7.70 -10.35
N ASP A 303 0.94 -7.40 -10.25
CA ASP A 303 1.99 -8.42 -10.16
C ASP A 303 1.85 -9.30 -8.90
N ILE A 304 1.55 -8.70 -7.73
CA ILE A 304 1.24 -9.43 -6.50
C ILE A 304 0.03 -10.37 -6.72
N GLN A 305 -1.07 -9.83 -7.26
CA GLN A 305 -2.28 -10.63 -7.52
C GLN A 305 -1.98 -11.80 -8.45
N GLN A 306 -1.27 -11.57 -9.56
CA GLN A 306 -0.96 -12.60 -10.54
C GLN A 306 -0.08 -13.69 -9.94
N ARG A 307 1.00 -13.31 -9.24
CA ARG A 307 1.95 -14.24 -8.63
C ARG A 307 1.31 -15.14 -7.60
N PHE A 308 0.56 -14.57 -6.67
CA PHE A 308 -0.13 -15.35 -5.65
C PHE A 308 -1.26 -16.19 -6.24
N SER A 309 -1.95 -15.73 -7.29
CA SER A 309 -2.95 -16.55 -8.00
C SER A 309 -2.32 -17.74 -8.71
N THR A 310 -1.17 -17.55 -9.35
CA THR A 310 -0.39 -18.65 -9.95
C THR A 310 0.07 -19.63 -8.88
N LEU A 311 0.65 -19.14 -7.78
CA LEU A 311 1.09 -19.99 -6.68
C LEU A 311 -0.08 -20.79 -6.07
N ALA A 312 -1.23 -20.16 -5.84
CA ALA A 312 -2.44 -20.83 -5.36
C ALA A 312 -2.88 -21.92 -6.34
N LYS A 313 -2.97 -21.61 -7.63
CA LYS A 313 -3.34 -22.56 -8.69
C LYS A 313 -2.37 -23.75 -8.76
N ASP A 314 -1.08 -23.51 -8.63
CA ASP A 314 -0.04 -24.54 -8.71
C ASP A 314 -0.01 -25.41 -7.45
N SER A 315 -0.48 -24.87 -6.31
CA SER A 315 -0.53 -25.56 -5.02
C SER A 315 -1.85 -26.31 -4.78
N VAL A 316 -2.80 -26.26 -5.72
CA VAL A 316 -4.04 -27.05 -5.64
C VAL A 316 -3.69 -28.53 -5.65
N VAL A 317 -4.13 -29.23 -4.62
CA VAL A 317 -4.11 -30.68 -4.52
C VAL A 317 -5.19 -31.24 -5.44
N THR A 318 -4.79 -32.07 -6.40
CA THR A 318 -5.66 -32.75 -7.36
C THR A 318 -5.93 -34.19 -6.98
N HIS A 319 -5.00 -34.82 -6.26
CA HIS A 319 -5.13 -36.15 -5.69
C HIS A 319 -4.60 -36.16 -4.27
N PHE A 320 -5.30 -36.81 -3.36
CA PHE A 320 -4.86 -36.98 -1.98
C PHE A 320 -5.22 -38.38 -1.52
N GLU A 321 -4.23 -39.17 -1.16
CA GLU A 321 -4.43 -40.53 -0.67
C GLU A 321 -3.66 -40.80 0.61
N GLN A 322 -4.23 -41.61 1.47
CA GLN A 322 -3.53 -42.28 2.55
C GLN A 322 -3.13 -43.69 2.10
N ILE A 323 -1.90 -44.08 2.36
CA ILE A 323 -1.37 -45.41 2.06
C ILE A 323 -0.88 -46.06 3.34
N VAL A 324 -1.27 -47.32 3.54
CA VAL A 324 -0.75 -48.16 4.63
C VAL A 324 -0.32 -49.51 4.06
N ASP A 325 0.95 -49.84 4.21
CA ASP A 325 1.51 -51.10 3.76
C ASP A 325 1.67 -52.05 4.94
N PHE A 326 1.20 -53.29 4.78
CA PHE A 326 1.35 -54.36 5.75
C PHE A 326 2.28 -55.43 5.18
N SER A 327 3.38 -55.74 5.87
CA SER A 327 4.32 -56.77 5.45
C SER A 327 3.75 -58.17 5.72
N LEU A 328 3.86 -59.06 4.74
CA LEU A 328 3.54 -60.47 4.89
C LEU A 328 4.83 -61.27 5.01
N ILE A 329 5.12 -61.78 6.20
CA ILE A 329 6.27 -62.67 6.43
C ILE A 329 5.73 -64.05 6.80
N LYS A 330 6.15 -65.08 6.05
CA LYS A 330 5.66 -66.46 6.24
C LYS A 330 5.87 -66.92 7.69
N GLY A 331 4.77 -67.26 8.36
CA GLY A 331 4.78 -67.76 9.74
C GLY A 331 4.83 -66.66 10.81
N GLN A 332 4.75 -65.38 10.43
CA GLN A 332 4.61 -64.25 11.34
C GLN A 332 3.25 -63.58 11.13
N ALA A 333 2.76 -62.89 12.18
CA ALA A 333 1.61 -62.00 12.00
C ALA A 333 2.03 -60.84 11.08
N PRO A 334 1.14 -60.33 10.21
CA PRO A 334 1.47 -59.16 9.43
C PRO A 334 1.79 -57.97 10.35
N GLU A 335 2.63 -57.06 9.88
CA GLU A 335 3.02 -55.85 10.61
C GLU A 335 2.97 -54.64 9.68
N ILE A 336 2.75 -53.44 10.23
CA ILE A 336 2.78 -52.21 9.44
C ILE A 336 4.22 -52.00 8.95
N ALA A 337 4.40 -52.05 7.63
CA ALA A 337 5.66 -51.82 6.96
C ALA A 337 5.89 -50.33 6.70
N ASP A 338 4.83 -49.62 6.31
CA ASP A 338 4.88 -48.20 5.96
C ASP A 338 3.51 -47.54 6.15
N CYS A 339 3.50 -46.23 6.40
CA CYS A 339 2.29 -45.43 6.49
C CYS A 339 2.61 -43.98 6.15
N TYR A 340 2.07 -43.50 5.03
CA TYR A 340 2.29 -42.14 4.54
C TYR A 340 1.06 -41.61 3.83
N PHE A 341 1.07 -40.32 3.58
CA PHE A 341 0.13 -39.66 2.70
C PHE A 341 0.80 -39.33 1.38
N ARG A 342 0.06 -39.42 0.28
CA ARG A 342 0.53 -38.96 -1.02
C ARG A 342 -0.40 -37.89 -1.56
N LEU A 343 0.17 -36.77 -1.98
CA LEU A 343 -0.54 -35.65 -2.58
C LEU A 343 0.00 -35.44 -3.99
N ALA A 344 -0.88 -35.29 -4.97
CA ALA A 344 -0.54 -34.76 -6.27
C ALA A 344 -1.04 -33.33 -6.37
N LEU A 345 -0.16 -32.44 -6.83
CA LEU A 345 -0.48 -31.04 -7.07
C LEU A 345 -0.87 -30.82 -8.54
N ASN A 346 -1.56 -29.72 -8.80
CA ASN A 346 -2.01 -29.33 -10.14
C ASN A 346 -0.86 -29.05 -11.11
N ASN A 347 0.32 -28.70 -10.61
CA ASN A 347 1.54 -28.58 -11.42
C ASN A 347 2.22 -29.93 -11.73
N GLY A 348 1.61 -31.05 -11.33
CA GLY A 348 2.10 -32.41 -11.58
C GLY A 348 3.13 -32.92 -10.56
N ILE A 349 3.48 -32.13 -9.54
CA ILE A 349 4.38 -32.58 -8.47
C ILE A 349 3.62 -33.53 -7.53
N THR A 350 4.25 -34.66 -7.21
CA THR A 350 3.75 -35.61 -6.21
C THR A 350 4.63 -35.58 -4.97
N ILE A 351 4.00 -35.53 -3.80
CA ILE A 351 4.66 -35.37 -2.51
C ILE A 351 4.19 -36.48 -1.58
N GLU A 352 5.14 -37.17 -0.94
CA GLU A 352 4.87 -38.16 0.09
C GLU A 352 5.14 -37.51 1.46
N LEU A 353 4.13 -37.52 2.33
CA LEU A 353 4.22 -36.98 3.69
C LEU A 353 4.27 -38.15 4.69
N ASP A 354 5.44 -38.32 5.29
CA ASP A 354 5.62 -39.24 6.41
C ASP A 354 5.06 -38.60 7.69
N ASP A 355 3.86 -39.01 8.09
CA ASP A 355 3.21 -38.51 9.29
C ASP A 355 3.09 -39.61 10.34
N LYS A 356 3.58 -39.33 11.55
CA LYS A 356 3.54 -40.29 12.68
C LYS A 356 2.11 -40.68 13.08
N SER A 357 1.13 -39.85 12.73
CA SER A 357 -0.28 -40.03 13.00
C SER A 357 -1.01 -40.69 11.82
N CYS A 358 -0.32 -41.02 10.71
CA CYS A 358 -0.92 -41.67 9.53
C CYS A 358 -1.81 -42.84 9.93
N PHE A 359 -1.29 -43.80 10.70
CA PHE A 359 -2.10 -44.95 11.10
C PHE A 359 -3.23 -44.55 12.07
N SER A 360 -2.97 -43.62 12.98
CA SER A 360 -3.97 -43.15 13.96
C SER A 360 -5.14 -42.37 13.32
N LEU A 361 -4.97 -41.83 12.11
CA LEU A 361 -6.05 -41.20 11.36
C LEU A 361 -7.10 -42.21 10.90
N ALA A 362 -6.79 -43.52 10.89
CA ALA A 362 -7.77 -44.58 10.63
C ALA A 362 -8.96 -44.56 11.62
N TYR A 363 -8.73 -44.07 12.84
CA TYR A 363 -9.74 -44.02 13.91
C TYR A 363 -10.55 -42.73 13.90
N GLN A 364 -10.24 -41.82 12.97
CA GLN A 364 -10.90 -40.54 12.86
C GLN A 364 -11.95 -40.62 11.75
N ASN A 365 -13.19 -40.30 12.11
CA ASN A 365 -14.32 -40.32 11.17
C ASN A 365 -14.49 -38.98 10.46
N THR A 366 -13.80 -37.92 10.90
CA THR A 366 -13.92 -36.56 10.37
C THR A 366 -12.56 -35.86 10.28
N PHE A 367 -12.51 -34.78 9.51
CA PHE A 367 -11.36 -33.87 9.48
C PHE A 367 -11.21 -33.21 10.84
N ASN A 368 -10.19 -33.63 11.59
CA ASN A 368 -9.90 -33.17 12.95
C ASN A 368 -8.62 -32.31 12.97
N GLN A 369 -8.17 -31.92 14.16
CA GLN A 369 -6.94 -31.15 14.32
C GLN A 369 -5.71 -31.84 13.70
N ALA A 370 -5.59 -33.16 13.80
CA ALA A 370 -4.45 -33.89 13.21
C ALA A 370 -4.42 -33.78 11.67
N TYR A 371 -5.59 -33.78 11.02
CA TYR A 371 -5.67 -33.50 9.58
C TYR A 371 -5.25 -32.06 9.26
N THR A 372 -5.73 -31.09 10.03
CA THR A 372 -5.34 -29.69 9.84
C THR A 372 -3.83 -29.51 10.04
N ASP A 373 -3.24 -30.12 11.08
CA ASP A 373 -1.81 -30.07 11.37
C ASP A 373 -0.98 -30.71 10.25
N LEU A 374 -1.45 -31.82 9.67
CA LEU A 374 -0.83 -32.45 8.51
C LEU A 374 -0.76 -31.48 7.31
N ILE A 375 -1.89 -30.86 6.94
CA ILE A 375 -1.94 -29.93 5.81
C ILE A 375 -1.16 -28.65 6.10
N GLN A 376 -1.16 -28.16 7.33
CA GLN A 376 -0.33 -27.02 7.73
C GLN A 376 1.16 -27.37 7.70
N GLY A 377 1.54 -28.57 8.14
CA GLY A 377 2.91 -29.09 8.05
C GLY A 377 3.39 -29.15 6.60
N PHE A 378 2.53 -29.60 5.70
CA PHE A 378 2.77 -29.56 4.25
C PHE A 378 2.96 -28.13 3.73
N TYR A 379 2.05 -27.20 4.06
CA TYR A 379 2.21 -25.79 3.69
C TYR A 379 3.56 -25.21 4.13
N ILE A 380 3.94 -25.48 5.38
CA ILE A 380 5.17 -24.99 6.02
C ILE A 380 6.43 -25.52 5.32
N SER A 381 6.41 -26.78 4.88
CA SER A 381 7.58 -27.45 4.30
C SER A 381 7.73 -27.20 2.80
N ASP A 382 6.62 -27.18 2.03
CA ASP A 382 6.69 -27.21 0.56
C ASP A 382 6.20 -25.95 -0.15
N ILE A 383 5.38 -25.13 0.53
CA ILE A 383 4.73 -23.96 -0.08
C ILE A 383 5.29 -22.65 0.48
N ARG A 384 5.56 -22.58 1.79
CA ARG A 384 5.97 -21.37 2.49
C ARG A 384 7.24 -20.75 1.92
N ASP A 385 8.23 -21.54 1.51
CA ASP A 385 9.45 -20.99 0.92
C ASP A 385 9.19 -20.34 -0.45
N LYS A 386 8.24 -20.88 -1.23
CA LYS A 386 7.80 -20.26 -2.48
C LYS A 386 7.05 -18.96 -2.22
N VAL A 387 6.20 -18.93 -1.19
CA VAL A 387 5.56 -17.69 -0.72
C VAL A 387 6.63 -16.66 -0.34
N ASN A 388 7.63 -17.05 0.46
CA ASN A 388 8.73 -16.18 0.87
C ASN A 388 9.55 -15.66 -0.32
N ALA A 389 9.75 -16.48 -1.35
CA ALA A 389 10.39 -16.04 -2.58
C ALA A 389 9.57 -14.94 -3.30
N GLN A 390 8.25 -15.12 -3.43
CA GLN A 390 7.37 -14.08 -4.00
C GLN A 390 7.42 -12.79 -3.18
N ILE A 391 7.42 -12.90 -1.85
CA ILE A 391 7.56 -11.77 -0.92
C ILE A 391 8.85 -10.99 -1.18
N ASN A 392 9.98 -11.68 -1.29
CA ASN A 392 11.28 -11.04 -1.48
C ASN A 392 11.36 -10.30 -2.81
N GLU A 393 10.81 -10.87 -3.89
CA GLU A 393 10.76 -10.22 -5.20
C GLU A 393 9.87 -8.96 -5.18
N VAL A 394 8.69 -9.05 -4.57
CA VAL A 394 7.76 -7.91 -4.40
C VAL A 394 8.41 -6.81 -3.58
N ASN A 395 9.07 -7.17 -2.47
CA ASN A 395 9.76 -6.20 -1.62
C ASN A 395 10.90 -5.50 -2.36
N ALA A 396 11.68 -6.23 -3.17
CA ALA A 396 12.74 -5.63 -3.98
C ALA A 396 12.17 -4.62 -4.99
N LYS A 397 11.04 -4.96 -5.65
CA LYS A 397 10.34 -4.02 -6.55
C LYS A 397 9.83 -2.80 -5.78
N ALA A 398 9.18 -2.99 -4.64
CA ALA A 398 8.64 -1.91 -3.81
C ALA A 398 9.75 -0.96 -3.31
N GLN A 399 10.92 -1.50 -2.94
CA GLN A 399 12.08 -0.71 -2.54
C GLN A 399 12.58 0.20 -3.66
N ASN A 400 12.57 -0.26 -4.91
CA ASN A 400 12.95 0.56 -6.06
C ASN A 400 11.95 1.70 -6.36
N LEU A 401 10.75 1.66 -5.78
CA LEU A 401 9.72 2.71 -5.94
C LEU A 401 9.77 3.78 -4.84
N ARG A 402 10.43 3.50 -3.72
CA ARG A 402 10.65 4.47 -2.65
C ARG A 402 11.72 5.45 -3.10
#